data_AF-A0A812IRV8-F1
#
_entry.id   AF-A0A812IRV8-F1
#
_cell.length_a   1.000
_cell.length_b   1.000
_cell.length_c   1.000
_cell.angle_alpha   90.00
_cell.angle_beta   90.00
_cell.angle_gamma   90.00
#
_symmetry.space_group_name_H-M   'P 1'
#
loop_
_entity.id
_entity.type
_entity.pdbx_description
1 polymer ?
#
loop_
_entity_poly.entity_id
_entity_poly.type
_entity_poly.pdbx_seq_one_letter_code
_entity_poly.pdbx_strand_id
1 'polypeptide(L)'
;VWDLSCHPLGCRLIQLALERAKPREAAELASELRGHIREALMSPHANYVAQKIVTQLTWTGCSFVADELEGLASKFARHRFGCRIFCRLLEFYASQEGTLRLVDEVLQEAEDLCCHPFGHHVAQSVLEHGTDRHRDTVAKTICSNPLGFAQNQNA
;
A
#
# COMPACT_ATOMS: atom_id res chain seq x y z
N VAL A 1 -20.22 0.85 7.54
CA VAL A 1 -18.80 0.90 7.99
C VAL A 1 -18.02 2.02 7.31
N TRP A 2 -18.20 2.18 6.00
CA TRP A 2 -17.58 3.25 5.21
C TRP A 2 -17.63 4.65 5.84
N ASP A 3 -18.82 5.16 6.17
CA ASP A 3 -18.97 6.52 6.73
C ASP A 3 -18.16 6.72 8.02
N LEU A 4 -18.11 5.69 8.88
CA LEU A 4 -17.29 5.72 10.11
C LEU A 4 -15.80 5.75 9.78
N SER A 5 -15.35 4.98 8.80
CA SER A 5 -13.95 5.01 8.34
C SER A 5 -13.52 6.39 7.84
N CYS A 6 -14.43 7.17 7.27
CA CYS A 6 -14.17 8.53 6.81
C CYS A 6 -14.17 9.58 7.93
N HIS A 7 -14.67 9.25 9.13
CA HIS A 7 -14.78 10.18 10.26
C HIS A 7 -13.54 10.12 11.18
N PRO A 8 -13.01 11.25 11.69
CA PRO A 8 -11.78 11.28 12.51
C PRO A 8 -11.78 10.36 13.74
N LEU A 9 -12.92 10.25 14.44
CA LEU A 9 -13.08 9.35 15.58
C LEU A 9 -13.56 7.96 15.14
N GLY A 10 -14.36 7.90 14.06
CA GLY A 10 -14.92 6.65 13.57
C GLY A 10 -13.83 5.72 13.05
N CYS A 11 -12.84 6.26 12.34
CA CYS A 11 -11.72 5.47 11.83
C CYS A 11 -10.91 4.80 12.94
N ARG A 12 -10.80 5.43 14.12
CA ARG A 12 -10.12 4.84 15.28
C ARG A 12 -10.92 3.70 15.89
N LEU A 13 -12.25 3.84 15.96
CA LEU A 13 -13.13 2.77 16.44
C LEU A 13 -13.10 1.56 15.50
N ILE A 14 -13.14 1.77 14.19
CA ILE A 14 -13.05 0.69 13.20
C ILE A 14 -11.68 -0.01 13.29
N GLN A 15 -10.59 0.73 13.42
CA GLN A 15 -9.27 0.12 13.62
C GLN A 15 -9.20 -0.74 14.88
N LEU A 16 -9.73 -0.24 16.00
CA LEU A 16 -9.77 -1.02 17.25
C LEU A 16 -10.65 -2.26 17.11
N ALA A 17 -11.78 -2.16 16.41
CA ALA A 17 -12.65 -3.31 16.16
C ALA A 17 -11.93 -4.38 15.33
N LEU A 18 -11.20 -4.00 14.27
CA LEU A 18 -10.39 -4.92 13.47
C LEU A 18 -9.30 -5.62 14.29
N GLU A 19 -8.69 -4.93 15.26
CA GLU A 19 -7.63 -5.50 16.13
C GLU A 19 -8.16 -6.46 17.21
N ARG A 20 -9.40 -6.25 17.68
CA ARG A 20 -9.94 -6.96 18.85
C ARG A 20 -10.95 -8.04 18.49
N ALA A 21 -11.57 -7.95 17.33
CA ALA A 21 -12.56 -8.91 16.87
C ALA A 21 -11.94 -10.27 16.55
N LYS A 22 -12.77 -11.32 16.54
CA LYS A 22 -12.31 -12.63 16.08
C LYS A 22 -11.99 -12.56 14.57
N PRO A 23 -11.10 -13.41 14.04
CA PRO A 23 -10.69 -13.35 12.64
C PRO A 23 -11.84 -13.30 11.63
N ARG A 24 -12.90 -14.07 11.87
CA ARG A 24 -14.11 -14.07 11.02
C ARG A 24 -14.87 -12.75 11.06
N GLU A 25 -15.11 -12.22 12.26
CA GLU A 25 -15.82 -10.94 12.47
C GLU A 25 -15.00 -9.77 11.89
N ALA A 26 -13.68 -9.79 12.06
CA ALA A 26 -12.78 -8.80 11.50
C ALA A 26 -12.79 -8.82 9.95
N ALA A 27 -12.83 -10.02 9.35
CA ALA A 27 -12.97 -10.19 7.90
C ALA A 27 -14.35 -9.72 7.38
N GLU A 28 -15.43 -10.02 8.11
CA GLU A 28 -16.77 -9.51 7.80
C GLU A 28 -16.78 -7.97 7.88
N LEU A 29 -16.22 -7.37 8.92
CA LEU A 29 -16.10 -5.91 9.06
C LEU A 29 -15.26 -5.28 7.94
N ALA A 30 -14.15 -5.91 7.55
CA ALA A 30 -13.32 -5.43 6.45
C ALA A 30 -14.02 -5.53 5.09
N SER A 31 -14.87 -6.55 4.90
CA SER A 31 -15.61 -6.73 3.65
C SER A 31 -16.55 -5.57 3.32
N GLU A 32 -17.00 -4.83 4.33
CA GLU A 32 -17.82 -3.61 4.20
C GLU A 32 -17.05 -2.41 3.62
N LEU A 33 -15.74 -2.52 3.40
CA LEU A 33 -14.92 -1.54 2.66
C LEU A 33 -14.68 -1.93 1.19
N ARG A 34 -15.17 -3.09 0.74
CA ARG A 34 -15.08 -3.48 -0.68
C ARG A 34 -15.81 -2.47 -1.57
N GLY A 35 -15.17 -2.11 -2.68
CA GLY A 35 -15.61 -1.09 -3.60
C GLY A 35 -15.27 0.35 -3.17
N HIS A 36 -14.62 0.53 -2.02
CA HIS A 36 -14.25 1.83 -1.48
C HIS A 36 -12.76 1.98 -1.18
N ILE A 37 -11.91 1.01 -1.57
CA ILE A 37 -10.48 1.06 -1.22
C ILE A 37 -9.80 2.26 -1.88
N ARG A 38 -10.14 2.54 -3.14
CA ARG A 38 -9.60 3.68 -3.88
C ARG A 38 -9.88 5.01 -3.17
N GLU A 39 -11.11 5.22 -2.74
CA GLU A 39 -11.53 6.39 -1.97
C GLU A 39 -10.87 6.41 -0.59
N ALA A 40 -10.73 5.24 0.06
CA ALA A 40 -10.12 5.12 1.37
C ALA A 40 -8.67 5.63 1.36
N LEU A 41 -7.91 5.27 0.34
CA LEU A 41 -6.51 5.68 0.19
C LEU A 41 -6.31 7.17 -0.14
N MET A 42 -7.38 7.87 -0.50
CA MET A 42 -7.38 9.32 -0.70
C MET A 42 -7.85 10.09 0.54
N SER A 43 -8.48 9.40 1.49
CA SER A 43 -8.99 10.01 2.72
C SER A 43 -7.89 10.19 3.77
N PRO A 44 -7.84 11.32 4.52
CA PRO A 44 -6.95 11.49 5.67
C PRO A 44 -7.29 10.57 6.85
N HIS A 45 -8.43 9.86 6.82
CA HIS A 45 -8.89 9.00 7.91
C HIS A 45 -9.04 7.54 7.47
N ALA A 46 -9.74 7.27 6.37
CA ALA A 46 -10.04 5.90 5.95
C ALA A 46 -8.79 5.14 5.48
N ASN A 47 -7.71 5.84 5.07
CA ASN A 47 -6.45 5.20 4.71
C ASN A 47 -5.87 4.35 5.86
N TYR A 48 -6.08 4.76 7.11
CA TYR A 48 -5.62 4.02 8.27
C TYR A 48 -6.42 2.72 8.47
N VAL A 49 -7.70 2.71 8.11
CA VAL A 49 -8.54 1.50 8.14
C VAL A 49 -8.07 0.52 7.08
N ALA A 50 -7.82 0.97 5.84
CA ALA A 50 -7.29 0.12 4.77
C ALA A 50 -5.93 -0.50 5.15
N GLN A 51 -5.02 0.29 5.73
CA GLN A 51 -3.75 -0.23 6.26
C GLN A 51 -3.98 -1.25 7.36
N LYS A 52 -4.93 -1.00 8.28
CA LYS A 52 -5.24 -1.92 9.37
C LYS A 52 -5.75 -3.27 8.84
N ILE A 53 -6.64 -3.26 7.85
CA ILE A 53 -7.12 -4.46 7.17
C ILE A 53 -5.95 -5.33 6.68
N VAL A 54 -4.98 -4.73 5.97
CA VAL A 54 -3.80 -5.44 5.48
C VAL A 54 -2.95 -6.00 6.63
N THR A 55 -2.74 -5.24 7.70
CA THR A 55 -1.86 -5.67 8.81
C THR A 55 -2.50 -6.68 9.77
N GLN A 56 -3.83 -6.79 9.82
CA GLN A 56 -4.54 -7.61 10.81
C GLN A 56 -5.17 -8.88 10.23
N LEU A 57 -5.58 -8.85 8.96
CA LEU A 57 -6.24 -9.99 8.33
C LEU A 57 -5.24 -10.78 7.49
N THR A 58 -5.50 -12.08 7.33
CA THR A 58 -4.81 -12.92 6.35
C THR A 58 -5.09 -12.48 4.92
N TRP A 59 -4.28 -12.93 3.96
CA TRP A 59 -4.47 -12.62 2.54
C TRP A 59 -5.90 -12.86 2.05
N THR A 60 -6.52 -13.99 2.40
CA THR A 60 -7.92 -14.29 2.02
C THR A 60 -8.91 -13.23 2.52
N GLY A 61 -8.63 -12.59 3.67
CA GLY A 61 -9.47 -11.55 4.25
C GLY A 61 -9.23 -10.15 3.66
N CYS A 62 -8.09 -9.91 3.02
CA CYS A 62 -7.70 -8.58 2.53
C CYS A 62 -7.30 -8.51 1.05
N SER A 63 -7.34 -9.61 0.29
CA SER A 63 -6.89 -9.65 -1.12
C SER A 63 -7.59 -8.60 -2.00
N PHE A 64 -8.86 -8.30 -1.71
CA PHE A 64 -9.64 -7.28 -2.41
C PHE A 64 -9.00 -5.88 -2.38
N VAL A 65 -8.18 -5.59 -1.36
CA VAL A 65 -7.40 -4.36 -1.29
C VAL A 65 -6.44 -4.27 -2.47
N ALA A 66 -5.78 -5.38 -2.82
CA ALA A 66 -4.89 -5.41 -3.98
C ALA A 66 -5.68 -5.39 -5.28
N ASP A 67 -6.74 -6.20 -5.38
CA ASP A 67 -7.57 -6.32 -6.58
C ASP A 67 -8.16 -4.95 -7.00
N GLU A 68 -8.60 -4.14 -6.04
CA GLU A 68 -9.14 -2.81 -6.33
C GLU A 68 -8.08 -1.81 -6.82
N LEU A 69 -6.79 -2.02 -6.57
CA LEU A 69 -5.74 -1.08 -6.98
C LEU A 69 -5.20 -1.32 -8.38
N GLU A 70 -5.49 -2.48 -8.98
CA GLU A 70 -5.00 -2.84 -10.31
C GLU A 70 -5.40 -1.81 -11.37
N GLY A 71 -4.44 -1.47 -12.23
CA GLY A 71 -4.57 -0.48 -13.30
C GLY A 71 -4.49 0.98 -12.83
N LEU A 72 -4.37 1.21 -11.52
CA LEU A 72 -4.17 2.54 -10.92
C LEU A 72 -3.08 2.52 -9.84
N ALA A 73 -2.29 1.46 -9.73
CA ALA A 73 -1.32 1.24 -8.68
C ALA A 73 -0.30 2.38 -8.63
N SER A 74 0.21 2.79 -9.80
CA SER A 74 1.18 3.88 -9.94
C SER A 74 0.65 5.24 -9.43
N LYS A 75 -0.66 5.50 -9.58
CA LYS A 75 -1.30 6.71 -9.03
C LYS A 75 -1.31 6.68 -7.50
N PHE A 76 -1.71 5.56 -6.89
CA PHE A 76 -1.81 5.45 -5.43
C PHE A 76 -0.44 5.35 -4.75
N ALA A 77 0.54 4.71 -5.37
CA ALA A 77 1.92 4.65 -4.89
C ALA A 77 2.56 6.03 -4.76
N ARG A 78 2.12 7.00 -5.57
CA ARG A 78 2.56 8.40 -5.52
C ARG A 78 1.64 9.30 -4.69
N HIS A 79 0.64 8.76 -4.01
CA HIS A 79 -0.24 9.55 -3.15
C HIS A 79 0.28 9.62 -1.70
N ARG A 80 0.13 10.79 -1.05
CA ARG A 80 0.61 11.04 0.33
C ARG A 80 0.12 10.06 1.39
N PHE A 81 -1.06 9.47 1.18
CA PHE A 81 -1.61 8.42 2.04
C PHE A 81 -1.59 7.06 1.35
N GLY A 82 -1.79 7.04 0.02
CA GLY A 82 -1.88 5.81 -0.75
C GLY A 82 -0.59 5.00 -0.74
N CYS A 83 0.58 5.66 -0.76
CA CYS A 83 1.87 4.97 -0.74
C CYS A 83 2.01 4.00 0.44
N ARG A 84 1.37 4.31 1.58
CA ARG A 84 1.41 3.48 2.78
C ARG A 84 0.79 2.11 2.59
N ILE A 85 -0.22 1.96 1.74
CA ILE A 85 -0.83 0.64 1.50
C ILE A 85 0.16 -0.30 0.80
N PHE A 86 0.98 0.23 -0.12
CA PHE A 86 1.98 -0.56 -0.83
C PHE A 86 3.07 -1.04 0.13
N CYS A 87 3.52 -0.18 1.05
CA CYS A 87 4.44 -0.59 2.10
C CYS A 87 3.85 -1.73 2.95
N ARG A 88 2.58 -1.63 3.37
CA ARG A 88 1.92 -2.70 4.14
C ARG A 88 1.76 -4.00 3.32
N LEU A 89 1.39 -3.91 2.05
CA LEU A 89 1.27 -5.08 1.17
C LEU A 89 2.62 -5.76 0.95
N LEU A 90 3.70 -5.00 0.79
CA LEU A 90 5.06 -5.52 0.69
C LEU A 90 5.51 -6.17 2.01
N GLU A 91 5.31 -5.49 3.14
CA GLU A 91 5.70 -5.99 4.47
C GLU A 91 5.04 -7.34 4.83
N PHE A 92 3.75 -7.53 4.50
CA PHE A 92 2.97 -8.70 4.94
C PHE A 92 2.71 -9.72 3.82
N TYR A 93 2.70 -9.29 2.56
CA TYR A 93 2.17 -10.06 1.43
C TYR A 93 3.00 -9.93 0.15
N ALA A 94 4.32 -9.69 0.23
CA ALA A 94 5.19 -9.50 -0.94
C ALA A 94 5.07 -10.62 -2.00
N SER A 95 4.92 -11.88 -1.58
CA SER A 95 4.86 -13.04 -2.49
C SER A 95 3.46 -13.35 -3.03
N GLN A 96 2.43 -12.59 -2.63
CA GLN A 96 1.07 -12.81 -3.10
C GLN A 96 0.90 -12.26 -4.51
N GLU A 97 0.20 -12.99 -5.37
CA GLU A 97 0.09 -12.65 -6.80
C GLU A 97 -0.45 -11.24 -7.04
N GLY A 98 -1.47 -10.82 -6.26
CA GLY A 98 -2.00 -9.45 -6.33
C GLY A 98 -0.95 -8.40 -5.98
N THR A 99 -0.17 -8.60 -4.91
CA THR A 99 0.94 -7.69 -4.55
C THR A 99 1.99 -7.64 -5.65
N LEU A 100 2.36 -8.80 -6.22
CA LEU A 100 3.34 -8.87 -7.30
C LEU A 100 2.90 -8.06 -8.52
N ARG A 101 1.63 -8.18 -8.94
CA ARG A 101 1.07 -7.40 -10.07
C ARG A 101 1.10 -5.90 -9.80
N LEU A 102 0.74 -5.47 -8.59
CA LEU A 102 0.79 -4.05 -8.22
C LEU A 102 2.21 -3.50 -8.22
N VAL A 103 3.18 -4.25 -7.68
CA VAL A 103 4.59 -3.83 -7.66
C VAL A 103 5.15 -3.79 -9.08
N ASP A 104 4.79 -4.75 -9.94
CA ASP A 104 5.16 -4.74 -11.35
C ASP A 104 4.62 -3.50 -12.08
N GLU A 105 3.37 -3.13 -11.86
CA GLU A 105 2.77 -1.92 -12.42
C GLU A 105 3.51 -0.65 -11.93
N VAL A 106 3.77 -0.57 -10.63
CA VAL A 106 4.45 0.58 -10.01
C VAL A 106 5.89 0.74 -10.52
N LEU A 107 6.60 -0.36 -10.78
CA LEU A 107 7.98 -0.34 -11.25
C LEU A 107 8.14 -0.10 -12.76
N GLN A 108 7.05 0.04 -13.52
CA GLN A 108 7.15 0.50 -14.92
C GLN A 108 7.72 1.91 -15.02
N GLU A 109 7.48 2.76 -14.00
CA GLU A 109 7.99 4.12 -13.86
C GLU A 109 8.95 4.21 -12.66
N ALA A 110 9.88 3.24 -12.51
CA ALA A 110 10.73 3.12 -11.32
C ALA A 110 11.58 4.37 -11.03
N GLU A 111 12.07 5.07 -12.06
CA GLU A 111 12.86 6.30 -11.88
C GLU A 111 12.03 7.41 -11.25
N ASP A 112 10.86 7.68 -11.82
CA ASP A 112 9.91 8.67 -11.28
C ASP A 112 9.47 8.28 -9.86
N LEU A 113 9.22 6.99 -9.62
CA LEU A 113 8.86 6.49 -8.29
C LEU A 113 9.93 6.81 -7.25
N CYS A 114 11.20 6.50 -7.56
CA CYS A 114 12.34 6.73 -6.65
C CYS A 114 12.56 8.22 -6.35
N CYS A 115 12.31 9.10 -7.32
CA CYS A 115 12.46 10.54 -7.16
C CYS A 115 11.23 11.24 -6.54
N HIS A 116 10.11 10.52 -6.35
CA HIS A 116 8.85 11.12 -5.94
C HIS A 116 8.78 11.38 -4.42
N PRO A 117 8.25 12.54 -3.96
CA PRO A 117 8.14 12.87 -2.53
C PRO A 117 7.41 11.85 -1.64
N PHE A 118 6.57 11.00 -2.23
CA PHE A 118 5.90 9.90 -1.53
C PHE A 118 6.21 8.52 -2.11
N GLY A 119 6.62 8.46 -3.39
CA GLY A 119 6.84 7.20 -4.10
C GLY A 119 8.11 6.51 -3.65
N HIS A 120 9.12 7.28 -3.23
CA HIS A 120 10.37 6.74 -2.71
C HIS A 120 10.17 5.81 -1.51
N HIS A 121 9.14 6.03 -0.68
CA HIS A 121 8.79 5.10 0.40
C HIS A 121 8.38 3.71 -0.12
N VAL A 122 7.72 3.66 -1.28
CA VAL A 122 7.37 2.39 -1.92
C VAL A 122 8.63 1.74 -2.51
N ALA A 123 9.48 2.51 -3.19
CA ALA A 123 10.76 2.02 -3.71
C ALA A 123 11.66 1.45 -2.59
N GLN A 124 11.78 2.15 -1.47
CA GLN A 124 12.47 1.68 -0.28
C GLN A 124 11.85 0.38 0.25
N SER A 125 10.52 0.33 0.39
CA SER A 125 9.84 -0.88 0.84
C SER A 125 10.02 -2.06 -0.12
N VAL A 126 10.17 -1.81 -1.42
CA VAL A 126 10.52 -2.86 -2.40
C VAL A 126 11.92 -3.39 -2.13
N LEU A 127 12.90 -2.51 -1.85
CA LEU A 127 14.26 -2.94 -1.48
C LEU A 127 14.30 -3.75 -0.18
N GLU A 128 13.46 -3.41 0.80
CA GLU A 128 13.41 -4.09 2.10
C GLU A 128 12.65 -5.43 2.06
N HIS A 129 11.50 -5.48 1.38
CA HIS A 129 10.55 -6.60 1.50
C HIS A 129 10.16 -7.24 0.15
N GLY A 130 10.49 -6.60 -0.97
CA GLY A 130 10.14 -7.09 -2.31
C GLY A 130 10.89 -8.37 -2.69
N THR A 131 10.45 -9.01 -3.77
CA THR A 131 11.13 -10.17 -4.35
C THR A 131 12.51 -9.79 -4.91
N ASP A 132 13.40 -10.76 -5.08
CA ASP A 132 14.74 -10.57 -5.65
C ASP A 132 14.68 -9.78 -6.97
N ARG A 133 13.73 -10.14 -7.85
CA ARG A 133 13.52 -9.45 -9.13
C ARG A 133 13.12 -7.98 -8.94
N HIS A 134 12.23 -7.69 -8.00
CA HIS A 134 11.79 -6.32 -7.72
C HIS A 134 12.91 -5.49 -7.10
N ARG A 135 13.67 -6.06 -6.16
CA ARG A 135 14.84 -5.42 -5.56
C ARG A 135 15.91 -5.08 -6.60
N ASP A 136 16.22 -6.04 -7.49
CA ASP A 136 17.16 -5.83 -8.58
C ASP A 136 16.73 -4.71 -9.52
N THR A 137 15.42 -4.58 -9.77
CA THR A 137 14.88 -3.51 -10.63
C THR A 137 15.13 -2.14 -10.01
N VAL A 138 14.75 -1.95 -8.74
CA VAL A 138 14.96 -0.67 -8.03
C VAL A 138 16.45 -0.36 -7.87
N ALA A 139 17.26 -1.35 -7.51
CA ALA A 139 18.71 -1.18 -7.35
C ALA A 139 19.38 -0.74 -8.66
N LYS A 140 19.00 -1.34 -9.80
CA LYS A 140 19.52 -0.93 -11.12
C LYS A 140 19.09 0.48 -11.49
N THR A 141 17.84 0.86 -11.20
CA THR A 141 17.35 2.22 -11.42
C THR A 141 18.19 3.23 -10.65
N ILE A 142 18.41 3.03 -9.35
CA ILE A 142 19.22 3.94 -8.52
C ILE A 142 20.67 4.02 -9.03
N CYS A 143 21.27 2.87 -9.36
CA CYS A 143 22.65 2.81 -9.86
C CYS A 143 22.85 3.44 -11.25
N SER A 144 21.79 3.64 -12.04
CA SER A 144 21.89 4.31 -13.34
C SER A 144 22.10 5.83 -13.24
N ASN A 145 21.75 6.45 -12.11
CA ASN A 145 21.98 7.88 -11.86
C ASN A 145 22.22 8.22 -10.37
N PRO A 146 23.29 7.69 -9.75
CA PRO A 146 23.49 7.77 -8.31
C PRO A 146 23.65 9.21 -7.79
N LEU A 147 24.21 10.12 -8.59
CA LEU A 147 24.34 11.54 -8.23
C LEU A 147 23.01 12.29 -8.31
N GLY A 148 22.15 11.95 -9.28
CA GLY A 148 20.81 12.52 -9.39
C GLY A 148 19.90 12.12 -8.22
N PHE A 149 20.00 10.88 -7.76
CA PHE A 149 19.29 10.43 -6.56
C PHE A 149 19.87 11.04 -5.29
N ALA A 150 21.19 11.05 -5.09
CA ALA A 150 21.82 11.60 -3.88
C ALA A 150 21.56 13.11 -3.65
N GLN A 151 21.23 13.87 -4.71
CA GLN A 151 20.90 15.30 -4.63
C GLN A 151 19.40 15.57 -4.47
N ASN A 152 18.56 14.55 -4.68
CA ASN A 152 17.12 14.68 -4.50
C ASN A 152 16.80 14.53 -3.01
N GLN A 153 16.21 15.55 -2.40
CA GLN A 153 15.88 15.57 -0.96
C GLN A 153 14.87 14.50 -0.52
N ASN A 154 14.36 13.71 -1.49
CA ASN A 154 13.38 12.65 -1.29
C ASN A 154 13.90 11.25 -1.66
N ALA A 155 15.18 11.07 -2.02
CA ALA A 155 15.75 9.75 -2.31
C ALA A 155 16.44 9.13 -1.08
#